data_AF-A0A836LD03-F1
#
_entry.id   AF-A0A836LD03-F1
#
_cell.length_a   1.000
_cell.length_b   1.000
_cell.length_c   1.000
_cell.angle_alpha   90.00
_cell.angle_beta   90.00
_cell.angle_gamma   90.00
#
_symmetry.space_group_name_H-M   'P 1'
#
loop_
_entity.id
_entity.type
_entity.pdbx_description
1 polymer ?
#
loop_
_entity_poly.entity_id
_entity_poly.type
_entity_poly.pdbx_seq_one_letter_code
_entity_poly.pdbx_strand_id
1 'polypeptide(L)'
;MPVPASPNTSDSRDIEYRKHLSFTHTLKIVIRNGIYAAIGRVLIGIVKALVKRGLSRALLARIPSEFLSLDPLKWAAVFGGFSSFRFCLQTLVRILTPLGVSEKFLSLLAGCISATPAFVMNKETRTELSLYLFVRSAHTFSLRYLLPRMPRILQEFRHYDVFLMCLSSAQIAHGCLFDPNTLPKSYQGFLNRASTYHEKLIRGHSGFCREHLVPDLVDYCWSRQLPVIENFGQRGANTLCQVAHGSYSCNMWAVVFVIRNMLTTGMPLYFPLRLVSMLAFQRRRLMSNPLSTIAHNVRSMLASSLFLALYSGVILRSACFGVQHRGGGTKTVTALCSLAGLATLLEPKGRRMDLALYCSMYALRSFLLTQNLRGRLPYPRHWFVCTVYLLSVGFLFYQYEEEPRLLDRRVRTALRLLLGEQSTAVLAEKEMPTLATVAMSACDAVEAPAESAAASKTKEKRVQVANTVSFASARQGL
;
A
#
# COMPACT_ATOMS: atom_id res chain seq x y z
N MET A 1 32.19 -4.23 -10.20
CA MET A 1 32.07 -4.86 -8.87
C MET A 1 32.28 -3.79 -7.82
N PRO A 2 31.27 -3.40 -7.03
CA PRO A 2 31.52 -2.63 -5.82
C PRO A 2 31.81 -3.59 -4.65
N VAL A 3 32.89 -3.31 -3.93
CA VAL A 3 33.32 -3.99 -2.70
C VAL A 3 32.16 -4.00 -1.69
N PRO A 4 31.89 -5.11 -0.97
CA PRO A 4 30.91 -5.10 0.12
C PRO A 4 31.39 -4.12 1.19
N ALA A 5 30.64 -3.03 1.38
CA ALA A 5 30.89 -2.07 2.45
C ALA A 5 30.88 -2.82 3.79
N SER A 6 31.98 -2.76 4.53
CA SER A 6 32.08 -3.29 5.89
C SER A 6 30.92 -2.77 6.74
N PRO A 7 30.26 -3.62 7.55
CA PRO A 7 29.19 -3.16 8.42
C PRO A 7 29.71 -2.07 9.36
N ASN A 8 29.00 -0.94 9.44
CA ASN A 8 29.30 0.11 10.42
C ASN A 8 29.28 -0.53 11.83
N THR A 9 30.13 -0.07 12.74
CA THR A 9 30.25 -0.59 14.11
C THR A 9 28.91 -0.65 14.88
N SER A 10 27.96 0.22 14.54
CA SER A 10 26.57 0.18 15.03
C SER A 10 25.76 -1.00 14.51
N ASP A 11 25.92 -1.38 13.24
CA ASP A 11 25.21 -2.51 12.63
C ASP A 11 25.71 -3.84 13.21
N SER A 12 27.00 -3.95 13.53
CA SER A 12 27.58 -5.14 14.18
C SER A 12 27.07 -5.33 15.62
N ARG A 13 26.98 -4.25 16.41
CA ARG A 13 26.41 -4.29 17.77
C ARG A 13 24.92 -4.65 17.77
N ASP A 14 24.16 -4.16 16.78
CA ASP A 14 22.75 -4.52 16.60
C ASP A 14 22.56 -6.01 16.26
N ILE A 15 23.46 -6.58 15.44
CA ILE A 15 23.46 -8.01 15.11
C ILE A 15 23.76 -8.86 16.34
N GLU A 16 24.70 -8.43 17.18
CA GLU A 16 25.09 -9.13 18.41
C GLU A 16 23.99 -9.06 19.49
N TYR A 17 23.36 -7.90 19.67
CA TYR A 17 22.19 -7.74 20.54
C TYR A 17 21.02 -8.66 20.14
N ARG A 18 20.76 -8.79 18.83
CA ARG A 18 19.72 -9.68 18.29
C ARG A 18 19.98 -11.17 18.61
N LYS A 19 21.24 -11.57 18.75
CA LYS A 19 21.61 -12.97 19.04
C LYS A 19 21.33 -13.36 20.50
N HIS A 20 21.31 -12.40 21.42
CA HIS A 20 21.17 -12.64 22.88
C HIS A 20 19.77 -12.38 23.46
N LEU A 21 18.72 -12.25 22.65
CA LEU A 21 17.36 -12.11 23.19
C LEU A 21 16.96 -13.35 24.01
N SER A 22 16.64 -13.13 25.29
CA SER A 22 16.14 -14.16 26.21
C SER A 22 14.77 -14.70 25.79
N PHE A 23 14.52 -15.98 26.06
CA PHE A 23 13.23 -16.65 25.81
C PHE A 23 12.06 -15.91 26.46
N THR A 24 12.25 -15.48 27.72
CA THR A 24 11.22 -14.76 28.48
C THR A 24 10.88 -13.40 27.85
N HIS A 25 11.87 -12.73 27.27
CA HIS A 25 11.69 -11.48 26.55
C HIS A 25 10.88 -11.68 25.26
N THR A 26 11.23 -12.71 24.48
CA THR A 26 10.53 -13.02 23.23
C THR A 26 9.08 -13.44 23.50
N LEU A 27 8.84 -14.26 24.52
CA LEU A 27 7.48 -14.66 24.92
C LEU A 27 6.62 -13.45 25.33
N LYS A 28 7.20 -12.50 26.09
CA LYS A 28 6.53 -11.25 26.46
C LYS A 28 6.15 -10.42 25.23
N ILE A 29 7.02 -10.35 24.22
CA ILE A 29 6.74 -9.63 22.96
C ILE A 29 5.62 -10.31 22.19
N VAL A 30 5.65 -11.65 22.05
CA VAL A 30 4.62 -12.43 21.36
C VAL A 30 3.25 -12.20 21.97
N ILE A 31 3.13 -12.31 23.31
CA ILE A 31 1.86 -12.08 24.02
C ILE A 31 1.40 -10.63 23.84
N ARG A 32 2.29 -9.66 24.04
CA ARG A 32 1.98 -8.23 23.88
C ARG A 32 1.46 -7.92 22.48
N ASN A 33 2.15 -8.38 21.45
CA ASN A 33 1.78 -8.11 20.06
C ASN A 33 0.50 -8.85 19.64
N GLY A 34 0.28 -10.05 20.16
CA GLY A 34 -0.99 -10.78 20.00
C GLY A 34 -2.17 -9.99 20.59
N ILE A 35 -2.02 -9.48 21.81
CA ILE A 35 -3.04 -8.65 22.47
C ILE A 35 -3.29 -7.35 21.68
N TYR A 36 -2.24 -6.65 21.25
CA TYR A 36 -2.39 -5.44 20.44
C TYR A 36 -3.10 -5.68 19.12
N ALA A 37 -2.84 -6.82 18.45
CA ALA A 37 -3.54 -7.19 17.23
C ALA A 37 -5.03 -7.48 17.49
N ALA A 38 -5.36 -8.19 18.57
CA ALA A 38 -6.75 -8.44 18.96
C ALA A 38 -7.50 -7.13 19.26
N ILE A 39 -6.93 -6.26 20.10
CA ILE A 39 -7.51 -4.95 20.43
C ILE A 39 -7.69 -4.10 19.18
N GLY A 40 -6.67 -4.05 18.31
CA GLY A 40 -6.72 -3.31 17.05
C GLY A 40 -7.86 -3.79 16.15
N ARG A 41 -8.07 -5.11 16.06
CA ARG A 41 -9.16 -5.69 15.25
C ARG A 41 -10.54 -5.31 15.77
N VAL A 42 -10.73 -5.35 17.09
CA VAL A 42 -11.98 -4.95 17.75
C VAL A 42 -12.24 -3.45 17.52
N LEU A 43 -11.22 -2.61 17.69
CA LEU A 43 -11.32 -1.17 17.44
C LEU A 43 -11.75 -0.87 16.00
N ILE A 44 -11.18 -1.58 15.01
CA ILE A 44 -11.57 -1.45 13.61
C ILE A 44 -13.06 -1.80 13.41
N GLY A 45 -13.53 -2.87 14.05
CA GLY A 45 -14.94 -3.28 14.03
C GLY A 45 -15.87 -2.20 14.59
N ILE A 46 -15.52 -1.66 15.76
CA ILE A 46 -16.27 -0.57 16.42
C ILE A 46 -16.34 0.67 15.51
N VAL A 47 -15.21 1.09 14.94
CA VAL A 47 -15.22 2.26 14.03
C VAL A 47 -16.02 1.96 12.76
N LYS A 48 -16.00 0.74 12.21
CA LYS A 48 -16.82 0.37 11.05
C LYS A 48 -18.32 0.44 11.39
N ALA A 49 -18.70 -0.02 12.57
CA ALA A 49 -20.09 0.09 13.06
C ALA A 49 -20.50 1.56 13.24
N LEU A 50 -19.63 2.38 13.83
CA LEU A 50 -19.85 3.80 14.06
C LEU A 50 -20.05 4.57 12.75
N VAL A 51 -19.20 4.31 11.75
CA VAL A 51 -19.28 4.97 10.44
C VAL A 51 -20.56 4.57 9.68
N LYS A 52 -21.04 3.33 9.83
CA LYS A 52 -22.19 2.84 9.06
C LYS A 52 -23.55 3.21 9.68
N ARG A 53 -23.64 3.34 11.00
CA ARG A 53 -24.93 3.47 11.72
C ARG A 53 -25.01 4.63 12.71
N GLY A 54 -23.94 5.42 12.85
CA GLY A 54 -23.85 6.45 13.88
C GLY A 54 -23.76 5.88 15.30
N LEU A 55 -23.79 6.75 16.30
CA LEU A 55 -23.73 6.39 17.71
C LEU A 55 -25.12 5.96 18.21
N SER A 56 -25.48 4.69 17.99
CA SER A 56 -26.77 4.12 18.42
C SER A 56 -26.61 3.18 19.62
N ARG A 57 -27.64 3.06 20.48
CA ARG A 57 -27.71 2.08 21.58
C ARG A 57 -27.50 0.62 21.10
N ALA A 58 -27.80 0.33 19.84
CA ALA A 58 -27.53 -0.98 19.22
C ALA A 58 -26.03 -1.26 19.00
N LEU A 59 -25.17 -0.24 19.02
CA LEU A 59 -23.72 -0.38 18.92
C LEU A 59 -23.14 -0.91 20.24
N LEU A 60 -23.60 -0.39 21.39
CA LEU A 60 -23.19 -0.88 22.72
C LEU A 60 -23.57 -2.35 22.95
N ALA A 61 -24.76 -2.76 22.52
CA ALA A 61 -25.22 -4.15 22.64
C ALA A 61 -24.36 -5.16 21.85
N ARG A 62 -23.61 -4.69 20.83
CA ARG A 62 -22.82 -5.55 19.93
C ARG A 62 -21.35 -5.66 20.32
N ILE A 63 -20.86 -4.78 21.20
CA ILE A 63 -19.49 -4.80 21.73
C ILE A 63 -19.10 -6.18 22.28
N PRO A 64 -19.87 -6.83 23.18
CA PRO A 64 -19.48 -8.14 23.71
C PRO A 64 -19.41 -9.23 22.63
N SER A 65 -20.29 -9.18 21.62
CA SER A 65 -20.28 -10.15 20.52
C SER A 65 -19.08 -10.01 19.56
N GLU A 66 -18.54 -8.81 19.42
CA GLU A 66 -17.33 -8.56 18.62
C GLU A 66 -16.05 -8.96 19.40
N PHE A 67 -16.03 -8.76 20.72
CA PHE A 67 -14.94 -9.20 21.58
C PHE A 67 -14.84 -10.72 21.70
N LEU A 68 -15.98 -11.41 21.77
CA LEU A 68 -16.06 -12.88 21.81
C LEU A 68 -16.01 -13.53 20.43
N SER A 69 -15.84 -12.75 19.36
CA SER A 69 -15.69 -13.31 18.02
C SER A 69 -14.34 -14.03 17.88
N LEU A 70 -14.28 -15.02 17.00
CA LEU A 70 -13.04 -15.78 16.74
C LEU A 70 -12.00 -14.93 15.98
N ASP A 71 -12.41 -13.81 15.37
CA ASP A 71 -11.57 -13.01 14.49
C ASP A 71 -10.41 -12.27 15.19
N PRO A 72 -10.62 -11.57 16.33
CA PRO A 72 -9.53 -11.03 17.15
C PRO A 72 -8.48 -12.09 17.53
N LEU A 73 -8.92 -13.31 17.88
CA LEU A 73 -8.03 -14.41 18.23
C LEU A 73 -7.22 -14.90 17.03
N LYS A 74 -7.84 -15.02 15.84
CA LYS A 74 -7.11 -15.32 14.60
C LYS A 74 -6.01 -14.28 14.33
N TRP A 75 -6.32 -12.99 14.47
CA TRP A 75 -5.34 -11.92 14.24
C TRP A 75 -4.24 -11.91 15.31
N ALA A 76 -4.58 -12.20 16.57
CA ALA A 76 -3.60 -12.40 17.62
C ALA A 76 -2.63 -13.55 17.29
N ALA A 77 -3.14 -14.68 16.78
CA ALA A 77 -2.31 -15.81 16.37
C ALA A 77 -1.35 -15.45 15.23
N VAL A 78 -1.80 -14.68 14.22
CA VAL A 78 -0.95 -14.25 13.09
C VAL A 78 0.18 -13.33 13.55
N PHE A 79 -0.15 -12.28 14.31
CA PHE A 79 0.86 -11.34 14.79
C PHE A 79 1.78 -11.95 15.85
N GLY A 80 1.24 -12.84 16.69
CA GLY A 80 2.02 -13.66 17.62
C GLY A 80 3.00 -14.57 16.87
N GLY A 81 2.55 -15.20 15.78
CA GLY A 81 3.38 -16.00 14.87
C GLY A 81 4.53 -15.18 14.30
N PHE A 82 4.27 -14.03 13.68
CA PHE A 82 5.35 -13.18 13.16
C PHE A 82 6.34 -12.72 14.25
N SER A 83 5.85 -12.49 15.46
CA SER A 83 6.70 -12.07 16.60
C SER A 83 7.57 -13.22 17.13
N SER A 84 7.21 -14.48 16.90
CA SER A 84 7.98 -15.65 17.35
C SER A 84 9.18 -15.98 16.45
N PHE A 85 9.41 -15.22 15.38
CA PHE A 85 10.49 -15.44 14.42
C PHE A 85 11.87 -15.63 15.07
N ARG A 86 12.27 -14.77 16.01
CA ARG A 86 13.57 -14.88 16.71
C ARG A 86 13.70 -16.19 17.47
N PHE A 87 12.63 -16.61 18.14
CA PHE A 87 12.60 -17.88 18.87
C PHE A 87 12.71 -19.08 17.90
N CYS A 88 11.95 -19.06 16.81
CA CYS A 88 12.04 -20.09 15.77
C CYS A 88 13.45 -20.14 15.17
N LEU A 89 14.07 -18.99 14.88
CA LEU A 89 15.41 -18.91 14.32
C LEU A 89 16.45 -19.47 15.29
N GLN A 90 16.46 -19.05 16.56
CA GLN A 90 17.40 -19.57 17.56
C GLN A 90 17.25 -21.08 17.76
N THR A 91 16.02 -21.59 17.77
CA THR A 91 15.74 -23.02 17.91
C THR A 91 16.25 -23.79 16.70
N LEU A 92 15.99 -23.31 15.48
CA LEU A 92 16.49 -23.93 14.25
C LEU A 92 18.01 -23.88 14.14
N VAL A 93 18.64 -22.76 14.50
CA VAL A 93 20.11 -22.64 14.53
C VAL A 93 20.71 -23.66 15.49
N ARG A 94 20.18 -23.81 16.71
CA ARG A 94 20.69 -24.82 17.66
C ARG A 94 20.56 -26.26 17.15
N ILE A 95 19.46 -26.59 16.47
CA ILE A 95 19.17 -27.96 16.01
C ILE A 95 19.90 -28.29 14.70
N LEU A 96 19.94 -27.35 13.75
CA LEU A 96 20.35 -27.60 12.36
C LEU A 96 21.76 -27.11 12.00
N THR A 97 22.36 -26.22 12.80
CA THR A 97 23.78 -25.87 12.63
C THR A 97 24.72 -27.06 12.81
N PRO A 98 24.55 -27.98 13.80
CA PRO A 98 25.39 -29.17 13.87
C PRO A 98 25.22 -30.12 12.68
N LEU A 99 24.15 -29.96 11.89
CA LEU A 99 23.90 -30.71 10.66
C LEU A 99 24.48 -30.03 9.40
N GLY A 100 25.24 -28.93 9.55
CA GLY A 100 25.90 -28.23 8.45
C GLY A 100 24.98 -27.34 7.60
N VAL A 101 23.77 -27.04 8.06
CA VAL A 101 22.83 -26.18 7.32
C VAL A 101 23.20 -24.71 7.45
N SER A 102 23.19 -23.96 6.33
CA SER A 102 23.51 -22.53 6.31
C SER A 102 22.51 -21.68 7.11
N GLU A 103 23.00 -20.78 7.97
CA GLU A 103 22.21 -19.82 8.76
C GLU A 103 21.22 -19.00 7.89
N LYS A 104 21.61 -18.72 6.64
CA LYS A 104 20.79 -18.04 5.63
C LYS A 104 19.50 -18.80 5.35
N PHE A 105 19.62 -20.10 5.10
CA PHE A 105 18.47 -20.96 4.85
C PHE A 105 17.62 -21.14 6.11
N LEU A 106 18.25 -21.16 7.29
CA LEU A 106 17.53 -21.23 8.58
C LEU A 106 16.67 -19.99 8.83
N SER A 107 17.13 -18.79 8.45
CA SER A 107 16.32 -17.56 8.55
C SER A 107 15.10 -17.58 7.62
N LEU A 108 15.24 -18.14 6.41
CA LEU A 108 14.12 -18.37 5.49
C LEU A 108 13.11 -19.35 6.11
N LEU A 109 13.59 -20.49 6.61
CA LEU A 109 12.77 -21.53 7.21
C LEU A 109 12.05 -21.05 8.48
N ALA A 110 12.74 -20.33 9.36
CA ALA A 110 12.17 -19.70 10.54
C ALA A 110 11.02 -18.74 10.18
N GLY A 111 11.21 -17.94 9.13
CA GLY A 111 10.17 -17.05 8.61
C GLY A 111 8.98 -17.79 7.99
N CYS A 112 9.19 -18.95 7.37
CA CYS A 112 8.10 -19.79 6.91
C CYS A 112 7.31 -20.40 8.09
N ILE A 113 8.00 -20.91 9.12
CA ILE A 113 7.35 -21.49 10.30
C ILE A 113 6.53 -20.42 11.05
N SER A 114 7.10 -19.22 11.23
CA SER A 114 6.44 -18.09 11.91
C SER A 114 5.19 -17.59 11.18
N ALA A 115 5.08 -17.85 9.88
CA ALA A 115 3.94 -17.46 9.05
C ALA A 115 2.74 -18.45 9.12
N THR A 116 2.95 -19.68 9.58
CA THR A 116 1.93 -20.75 9.60
C THR A 116 0.61 -20.39 10.30
N PRO A 117 0.56 -19.57 11.38
CA PRO A 117 -0.70 -19.24 12.04
C PRO A 117 -1.72 -18.50 11.15
N ALA A 118 -1.29 -17.92 10.02
CA ALA A 118 -2.20 -17.31 9.05
C ALA A 118 -3.09 -18.30 8.31
N PHE A 119 -2.87 -19.60 8.44
CA PHE A 119 -3.76 -20.61 7.87
C PHE A 119 -5.12 -20.70 8.56
N VAL A 120 -5.22 -20.22 9.81
CA VAL A 120 -6.49 -20.11 10.55
C VAL A 120 -7.39 -18.99 9.98
N MET A 121 -6.86 -18.12 9.12
CA MET A 121 -7.62 -17.05 8.48
C MET A 121 -8.58 -17.59 7.41
N ASN A 122 -9.67 -16.84 7.21
CA ASN A 122 -10.63 -17.10 6.15
C ASN A 122 -9.94 -17.09 4.77
N LYS A 123 -10.46 -17.88 3.81
CA LYS A 123 -9.87 -18.05 2.47
C LYS A 123 -9.64 -16.72 1.75
N GLU A 124 -10.58 -15.77 1.86
CA GLU A 124 -10.47 -14.44 1.25
C GLU A 124 -9.32 -13.65 1.87
N THR A 125 -9.33 -13.46 3.20
CA THR A 125 -8.28 -12.75 3.94
C THR A 125 -6.90 -13.34 3.69
N ARG A 126 -6.78 -14.67 3.67
CA ARG A 126 -5.51 -15.34 3.38
C ARG A 126 -5.03 -15.09 1.95
N THR A 127 -5.93 -15.06 0.97
CA THR A 127 -5.58 -14.74 -0.43
C THR A 127 -5.09 -13.30 -0.54
N GLU A 128 -5.77 -12.35 0.10
CA GLU A 128 -5.36 -10.95 0.11
C GLU A 128 -4.02 -10.75 0.83
N LEU A 129 -3.80 -11.41 1.97
CA LEU A 129 -2.50 -11.40 2.68
C LEU A 129 -1.39 -12.01 1.83
N SER A 130 -1.66 -13.13 1.14
CA SER A 130 -0.73 -13.79 0.23
C SER A 130 -0.28 -12.85 -0.88
N LEU A 131 -1.23 -12.23 -1.59
CA LEU A 131 -0.92 -11.28 -2.66
C LEU A 131 -0.17 -10.05 -2.13
N TYR A 132 -0.58 -9.51 -0.98
CA TYR A 132 0.04 -8.34 -0.36
C TYR A 132 1.52 -8.59 -0.03
N LEU A 133 1.82 -9.71 0.61
CA LEU A 133 3.20 -10.06 1.00
C LEU A 133 4.01 -10.54 -0.20
N PHE A 134 3.40 -11.22 -1.17
CA PHE A 134 4.05 -11.64 -2.41
C PHE A 134 4.52 -10.47 -3.25
N VAL A 135 3.70 -9.44 -3.44
CA VAL A 135 4.12 -8.25 -4.20
C VAL A 135 5.29 -7.54 -3.53
N ARG A 136 5.28 -7.45 -2.19
CA ARG A 136 6.38 -6.83 -1.43
C ARG A 136 7.66 -7.66 -1.47
N SER A 137 7.56 -9.00 -1.36
CA SER A 137 8.69 -9.91 -1.47
C SER A 137 9.24 -9.92 -2.90
N ALA A 138 8.39 -9.90 -3.92
CA ALA A 138 8.78 -9.83 -5.32
C ALA A 138 9.49 -8.51 -5.65
N HIS A 139 9.03 -7.39 -5.09
CA HIS A 139 9.72 -6.10 -5.23
C HIS A 139 11.12 -6.12 -4.62
N THR A 140 11.27 -6.64 -3.39
CA THR A 140 12.59 -6.72 -2.73
C THR A 140 13.50 -7.72 -3.42
N PHE A 141 12.96 -8.84 -3.89
CA PHE A 141 13.66 -9.82 -4.72
C PHE A 141 14.16 -9.18 -6.01
N SER A 142 13.31 -8.39 -6.67
CA SER A 142 13.66 -7.68 -7.90
C SER A 142 14.80 -6.69 -7.67
N LEU A 143 14.77 -5.92 -6.59
CA LEU A 143 15.85 -5.00 -6.25
C LEU A 143 17.18 -5.71 -5.95
N ARG A 144 17.14 -6.87 -5.30
CA ARG A 144 18.36 -7.60 -4.90
C ARG A 144 18.97 -8.42 -6.03
N TYR A 145 18.17 -9.14 -6.80
CA TYR A 145 18.66 -10.17 -7.73
C TYR A 145 18.48 -9.83 -9.20
N LEU A 146 17.41 -9.10 -9.53
CA LEU A 146 17.07 -8.77 -10.92
C LEU A 146 17.73 -7.46 -11.34
N LEU A 147 17.55 -6.39 -10.56
CA LEU A 147 18.04 -5.05 -10.89
C LEU A 147 19.56 -5.01 -11.17
N PRO A 148 20.43 -5.68 -10.39
CA PRO A 148 21.87 -5.69 -10.69
C PRO A 148 22.24 -6.45 -11.97
N ARG A 149 21.36 -7.33 -12.47
CA ARG A 149 21.55 -8.08 -13.72
C ARG A 149 21.00 -7.36 -14.95
N MET A 150 20.18 -6.31 -14.78
CA MET A 150 19.60 -5.56 -15.89
C MET A 150 20.62 -4.61 -16.53
N PRO A 151 20.44 -4.18 -17.79
CA PRO A 151 21.28 -3.17 -18.42
C PRO A 151 21.29 -1.83 -17.67
N ARG A 152 22.38 -1.05 -17.82
CA ARG A 152 22.60 0.23 -17.09
C ARG A 152 21.43 1.21 -17.21
N ILE A 153 20.80 1.29 -18.38
CA ILE A 153 19.64 2.16 -18.65
C ILE A 153 18.49 1.86 -17.70
N LEU A 154 18.24 0.57 -17.43
CA LEU A 154 17.23 0.19 -16.44
C LEU A 154 17.76 0.49 -15.03
N GLN A 155 18.98 0.12 -14.68
CA GLN A 155 19.51 0.38 -13.32
C GLN A 155 19.39 1.86 -12.90
N GLU A 156 19.56 2.79 -13.82
CA GLU A 156 19.47 4.24 -13.58
C GLU A 156 18.04 4.79 -13.60
N PHE A 157 17.05 4.00 -14.03
CA PHE A 157 15.67 4.45 -14.16
C PHE A 157 15.08 4.83 -12.80
N ARG A 158 14.78 6.11 -12.60
CA ARG A 158 14.33 6.63 -11.29
C ARG A 158 12.83 6.47 -11.02
N HIS A 159 12.05 6.07 -12.02
CA HIS A 159 10.58 6.11 -12.01
C HIS A 159 9.92 4.73 -12.05
N TYR A 160 10.57 3.72 -11.46
CA TYR A 160 10.03 2.35 -11.32
C TYR A 160 8.65 2.31 -10.66
N ASP A 161 8.42 3.19 -9.69
CA ASP A 161 7.15 3.39 -9.01
C ASP A 161 6.02 3.77 -9.99
N VAL A 162 6.29 4.73 -10.87
CA VAL A 162 5.31 5.18 -11.87
C VAL A 162 5.11 4.12 -12.95
N PHE A 163 6.18 3.47 -13.41
CA PHE A 163 6.07 2.39 -14.39
C PHE A 163 5.23 1.21 -13.87
N LEU A 164 5.49 0.76 -12.64
CA LEU A 164 4.70 -0.28 -12.00
C LEU A 164 3.24 0.16 -11.83
N MET A 165 3.01 1.43 -11.48
CA MET A 165 1.66 1.98 -11.43
C MET A 165 0.99 1.93 -12.80
N CYS A 166 1.64 2.36 -13.89
CA CYS A 166 1.08 2.33 -15.25
C CYS A 166 0.67 0.90 -15.65
N LEU A 167 1.54 -0.08 -15.40
CA LEU A 167 1.24 -1.49 -15.67
C LEU A 167 0.06 -2.00 -14.84
N SER A 168 0.04 -1.66 -13.54
CA SER A 168 -1.05 -2.03 -12.64
C SER A 168 -2.37 -1.39 -13.06
N SER A 169 -2.33 -0.13 -13.49
CA SER A 169 -3.49 0.67 -13.91
C SER A 169 -4.16 0.06 -15.13
N ALA A 170 -3.36 -0.38 -16.11
CA ALA A 170 -3.86 -1.08 -17.29
C ALA A 170 -4.69 -2.30 -16.89
N GLN A 171 -4.13 -3.18 -16.05
CA GLN A 171 -4.80 -4.41 -15.65
C GLN A 171 -6.00 -4.16 -14.72
N ILE A 172 -5.91 -3.19 -13.80
CA ILE A 172 -7.04 -2.80 -12.95
C ILE A 172 -8.18 -2.25 -13.80
N ALA A 173 -7.88 -1.38 -14.77
CA ALA A 173 -8.89 -0.85 -15.68
C ALA A 173 -9.50 -1.95 -16.55
N HIS A 174 -8.69 -2.90 -17.03
CA HIS A 174 -9.20 -4.07 -17.74
C HIS A 174 -10.18 -4.87 -16.88
N GLY A 175 -9.78 -5.20 -15.65
CA GLY A 175 -10.66 -5.89 -14.69
C GLY A 175 -11.94 -5.09 -14.40
N CYS A 176 -11.82 -3.78 -14.18
CA CYS A 176 -12.95 -2.93 -13.84
C CYS A 176 -13.96 -2.75 -14.99
N LEU A 177 -13.47 -2.61 -16.23
CA LEU A 177 -14.30 -2.34 -17.40
C LEU A 177 -14.85 -3.62 -18.01
N PHE A 178 -14.01 -4.63 -18.22
CA PHE A 178 -14.34 -5.78 -19.06
C PHE A 178 -14.70 -7.04 -18.27
N ASP A 179 -14.02 -7.31 -17.15
CA ASP A 179 -14.17 -8.54 -16.36
C ASP A 179 -14.27 -8.23 -14.84
N PRO A 180 -15.34 -7.56 -14.37
CA PRO A 180 -15.45 -7.01 -13.01
C PRO A 180 -15.37 -8.07 -11.90
N ASN A 181 -15.71 -9.33 -12.21
CA ASN A 181 -15.62 -10.46 -11.29
C ASN A 181 -14.18 -10.84 -10.92
N THR A 182 -13.18 -10.32 -11.64
CA THR A 182 -11.75 -10.58 -11.38
C THR A 182 -11.19 -9.73 -10.24
N LEU A 183 -11.88 -8.65 -9.86
CA LEU A 183 -11.51 -7.77 -8.75
C LEU A 183 -12.35 -8.09 -7.50
N PRO A 184 -11.82 -7.86 -6.28
CA PRO A 184 -12.61 -7.98 -5.06
C PRO A 184 -13.81 -7.02 -5.08
N LYS A 185 -14.98 -7.48 -4.64
CA LYS A 185 -16.24 -6.70 -4.70
C LYS A 185 -16.12 -5.32 -4.03
N SER A 186 -15.42 -5.24 -2.91
CA SER A 186 -15.19 -3.98 -2.19
C SER A 186 -14.33 -3.00 -3.00
N TYR A 187 -13.31 -3.51 -3.70
CA TYR A 187 -12.45 -2.71 -4.57
C TYR A 187 -13.18 -2.28 -5.85
N GLN A 188 -13.95 -3.19 -6.48
CA GLN A 188 -14.81 -2.85 -7.61
C GLN A 188 -15.83 -1.77 -7.23
N GLY A 189 -16.48 -1.89 -6.07
CA GLY A 189 -17.42 -0.88 -5.58
C GLY A 189 -16.76 0.47 -5.33
N PHE A 190 -15.51 0.48 -4.85
CA PHE A 190 -14.72 1.70 -4.73
C PHE A 190 -14.43 2.34 -6.10
N LEU A 191 -14.00 1.55 -7.10
CA LEU A 191 -13.72 2.05 -8.45
C LEU A 191 -14.99 2.59 -9.13
N ASN A 192 -16.11 1.88 -9.02
CA ASN A 192 -17.41 2.33 -9.54
C ASN A 192 -17.79 3.67 -8.91
N ARG A 193 -17.65 3.82 -7.59
CA ARG A 193 -17.91 5.10 -6.91
C ARG A 193 -16.96 6.21 -7.35
N ALA A 194 -15.67 5.89 -7.53
CA ALA A 194 -14.66 6.83 -8.01
C ALA A 194 -14.86 7.31 -9.46
N SER A 195 -15.60 6.52 -10.25
CA SER A 195 -15.99 6.89 -11.62
C SER A 195 -17.20 7.82 -11.68
N THR A 196 -18.00 7.91 -10.59
CA THR A 196 -19.32 8.57 -10.54
C THR A 196 -20.36 8.07 -11.55
N TYR A 197 -20.01 7.10 -12.40
CA TYR A 197 -20.87 6.49 -13.39
C TYR A 197 -21.69 5.35 -12.79
N HIS A 198 -22.88 5.14 -13.36
CA HIS A 198 -23.70 3.99 -13.02
C HIS A 198 -23.04 2.71 -13.55
N GLU A 199 -23.02 1.65 -12.74
CA GLU A 199 -22.35 0.39 -13.11
C GLU A 199 -22.89 -0.18 -14.44
N LYS A 200 -24.20 -0.09 -14.66
CA LYS A 200 -24.85 -0.48 -15.92
C LYS A 200 -24.29 0.26 -17.14
N LEU A 201 -23.99 1.56 -17.01
CA LEU A 201 -23.41 2.36 -18.09
C LEU A 201 -21.96 1.96 -18.38
N ILE A 202 -21.17 1.66 -17.34
CA ILE A 202 -19.79 1.18 -17.49
C ILE A 202 -19.79 -0.17 -18.23
N ARG A 203 -20.68 -1.09 -17.85
CA ARG A 203 -20.85 -2.36 -18.55
C ARG A 203 -21.31 -2.16 -19.99
N GLY A 204 -22.18 -1.19 -20.24
CA GLY A 204 -22.55 -0.79 -21.60
C GLY A 204 -21.38 -0.33 -22.46
N HIS A 205 -20.46 0.47 -21.91
CA HIS A 205 -19.22 0.84 -22.63
C HIS A 205 -18.35 -0.38 -22.94
N SER A 206 -18.26 -1.33 -22.01
CA SER A 206 -17.51 -2.57 -22.23
C SER A 206 -18.13 -3.46 -23.30
N GLY A 207 -19.47 -3.53 -23.32
CA GLY A 207 -20.25 -4.25 -24.33
C GLY A 207 -20.09 -3.63 -25.71
N PHE A 208 -20.21 -2.31 -25.80
CA PHE A 208 -19.99 -1.56 -27.03
C PHE A 208 -18.58 -1.77 -27.58
N CYS A 209 -17.54 -1.72 -26.73
CA CYS A 209 -16.16 -2.03 -27.12
C CYS A 209 -15.93 -3.48 -27.58
N ARG A 210 -16.81 -4.41 -27.19
CA ARG A 210 -16.82 -5.82 -27.61
C ARG A 210 -17.79 -6.06 -28.78
N GLU A 211 -18.52 -5.04 -29.24
CA GLU A 211 -19.59 -5.16 -30.24
C GLU A 211 -20.71 -6.14 -29.81
N HIS A 212 -20.98 -6.19 -28.50
CA HIS A 212 -22.03 -7.02 -27.92
C HIS A 212 -23.06 -6.15 -27.19
N LEU A 213 -24.34 -6.38 -27.46
CA LEU A 213 -25.42 -5.71 -26.74
C LEU A 213 -25.55 -6.35 -25.35
N VAL A 214 -25.29 -5.57 -24.31
CA VAL A 214 -25.35 -6.03 -22.93
C VAL A 214 -26.72 -5.66 -22.33
N PRO A 215 -27.45 -6.59 -21.70
CA PRO A 215 -28.74 -6.32 -21.06
C PRO A 215 -28.70 -5.13 -20.09
N ASP A 216 -27.60 -4.97 -19.35
CA ASP A 216 -27.41 -3.84 -18.43
C ASP A 216 -27.52 -2.46 -19.13
N LEU A 217 -27.03 -2.33 -20.37
CA LEU A 217 -27.14 -1.08 -21.12
C LEU A 217 -28.58 -0.86 -21.59
N VAL A 218 -29.25 -1.92 -22.06
CA VAL A 218 -30.67 -1.85 -22.48
C VAL A 218 -31.55 -1.43 -21.31
N ASP A 219 -31.38 -2.08 -20.15
CA ASP A 219 -32.06 -1.71 -18.91
C ASP A 219 -31.80 -0.25 -18.52
N TYR A 220 -30.54 0.19 -18.64
CA TYR A 220 -30.16 1.56 -18.30
C TYR A 220 -30.86 2.56 -19.22
N CYS A 221 -30.86 2.30 -20.54
CA CYS A 221 -31.56 3.15 -21.50
C CYS A 221 -33.08 3.15 -21.24
N TRP A 222 -33.68 1.99 -21.03
CA TRP A 222 -35.12 1.85 -20.76
C TRP A 222 -35.55 2.60 -19.50
N SER A 223 -34.83 2.40 -18.38
CA SER A 223 -35.13 3.06 -17.10
C SER A 223 -35.02 4.58 -17.13
N ARG A 224 -34.29 5.13 -18.11
CA ARG A 224 -34.04 6.57 -18.27
C ARG A 224 -34.75 7.16 -19.48
N GLN A 225 -35.59 6.38 -20.18
CA GLN A 225 -36.28 6.78 -21.42
C GLN A 225 -35.31 7.28 -22.51
N LEU A 226 -34.15 6.62 -22.63
CA LEU A 226 -33.11 6.90 -23.62
C LEU A 226 -33.20 5.93 -24.80
N PRO A 227 -32.75 6.32 -26.01
CA PRO A 227 -32.72 5.41 -27.15
C PRO A 227 -31.80 4.21 -26.89
N VAL A 228 -32.27 3.01 -27.25
CA VAL A 228 -31.46 1.79 -27.17
C VAL A 228 -30.36 1.85 -28.23
N ILE A 229 -29.12 1.57 -27.81
CA ILE A 229 -27.94 1.67 -28.68
C ILE A 229 -27.69 0.28 -29.28
N GLU A 230 -28.31 0.01 -30.42
CA GLU A 230 -28.16 -1.27 -31.15
C GLU A 230 -27.05 -1.20 -32.21
N ASN A 231 -26.77 0.00 -32.73
CA ASN A 231 -25.79 0.20 -33.79
C ASN A 231 -24.38 0.41 -33.21
N PHE A 232 -23.46 -0.54 -33.41
CA PHE A 232 -22.05 -0.39 -33.02
C PHE A 232 -21.22 0.50 -33.97
N GLY A 233 -21.88 1.23 -34.87
CA GLY A 233 -21.25 2.20 -35.76
C GLY A 233 -20.99 3.56 -35.10
N GLN A 234 -20.47 4.52 -35.88
CA GLN A 234 -20.18 5.87 -35.40
C GLN A 234 -21.41 6.57 -34.78
N ARG A 235 -22.59 6.29 -35.34
CA ARG A 235 -23.85 6.83 -34.83
C ARG A 235 -24.14 6.36 -33.40
N GLY A 236 -24.01 5.07 -33.11
CA GLY A 236 -24.21 4.58 -31.75
C GLY A 236 -23.07 4.93 -30.80
N ALA A 237 -21.83 5.08 -31.30
CA ALA A 237 -20.73 5.62 -30.50
C ALA A 237 -21.04 7.06 -30.04
N ASN A 238 -21.55 7.90 -30.95
CA ASN A 238 -21.98 9.26 -30.63
C ASN A 238 -23.16 9.26 -29.64
N THR A 239 -24.15 8.38 -29.81
CA THR A 239 -25.26 8.23 -28.86
C THR A 239 -24.79 7.77 -27.48
N LEU A 240 -23.90 6.79 -27.40
CA LEU A 240 -23.34 6.32 -26.12
C LEU A 240 -22.56 7.43 -25.41
N CYS A 241 -21.78 8.21 -26.17
CA CYS A 241 -21.16 9.41 -25.65
C CYS A 241 -22.22 10.42 -25.18
N GLN A 242 -23.23 10.74 -25.97
CA GLN A 242 -24.26 11.69 -25.54
C GLN A 242 -24.98 11.25 -24.25
N VAL A 243 -25.23 9.94 -24.08
CA VAL A 243 -25.79 9.36 -22.85
C VAL A 243 -24.85 9.52 -21.64
N ALA A 244 -23.54 9.35 -21.83
CA ALA A 244 -22.57 9.38 -20.75
C ALA A 244 -22.09 10.80 -20.37
N HIS A 245 -22.14 11.75 -21.31
CA HIS A 245 -21.52 13.08 -21.17
C HIS A 245 -22.56 14.21 -21.31
N GLY A 246 -23.79 13.91 -21.72
CA GLY A 246 -24.80 14.91 -22.06
C GLY A 246 -24.42 15.70 -23.31
N SER A 247 -24.48 17.02 -23.22
CA SER A 247 -24.14 17.96 -24.31
C SER A 247 -22.65 18.27 -24.43
N TYR A 248 -21.83 17.81 -23.50
CA TYR A 248 -20.39 18.11 -23.50
C TYR A 248 -19.63 17.23 -24.51
N SER A 249 -18.61 17.80 -25.15
CA SER A 249 -17.63 17.01 -25.90
C SER A 249 -16.81 16.12 -24.95
N CYS A 250 -16.28 14.99 -25.43
CA CYS A 250 -15.55 14.03 -24.58
C CYS A 250 -14.34 14.63 -23.85
N ASN A 251 -13.63 15.55 -24.50
CA ASN A 251 -12.48 16.22 -23.87
C ASN A 251 -12.93 17.25 -22.83
N MET A 252 -13.96 18.05 -23.13
CA MET A 252 -14.52 19.02 -22.19
C MET A 252 -15.10 18.32 -20.96
N TRP A 253 -15.87 17.26 -21.18
CA TRP A 253 -16.41 16.43 -20.11
C TRP A 253 -15.31 15.84 -19.24
N ALA A 254 -14.20 15.35 -19.82
CA ALA A 254 -13.09 14.81 -19.03
C ALA A 254 -12.47 15.86 -18.09
N VAL A 255 -12.30 17.11 -18.54
CA VAL A 255 -11.80 18.20 -17.70
C VAL A 255 -12.79 18.55 -16.59
N VAL A 256 -14.07 18.72 -16.94
CA VAL A 256 -15.15 18.99 -15.97
C VAL A 256 -15.27 17.86 -14.96
N PHE A 257 -15.15 16.61 -15.40
CA PHE A 257 -15.16 15.42 -14.57
C PHE A 257 -14.04 15.44 -13.55
N VAL A 258 -12.80 15.75 -13.94
CA VAL A 258 -11.65 15.79 -13.01
C VAL A 258 -11.92 16.80 -11.89
N ILE A 259 -12.38 18.02 -12.22
CA ILE A 259 -12.67 19.05 -11.22
C ILE A 259 -13.83 18.60 -10.31
N ARG A 260 -14.94 18.15 -10.89
CA ARG A 260 -16.11 17.71 -10.13
C ARG A 260 -15.79 16.52 -9.23
N ASN A 261 -15.08 15.52 -9.74
CA ASN A 261 -14.72 14.31 -9.00
C ASN A 261 -13.72 14.61 -7.88
N MET A 262 -12.79 15.55 -8.09
CA MET A 262 -11.89 16.03 -7.04
C MET A 262 -12.66 16.59 -5.84
N LEU A 263 -13.69 17.41 -6.10
CA LEU A 263 -14.50 18.05 -5.05
C LEU A 263 -15.52 17.10 -4.40
N THR A 264 -16.18 16.26 -5.20
CA THR A 264 -17.31 15.43 -4.74
C THR A 264 -16.91 14.05 -4.23
N THR A 265 -15.81 13.49 -4.73
CA THR A 265 -15.34 12.14 -4.35
C THR A 265 -13.99 12.19 -3.65
N GLY A 266 -13.03 12.91 -4.22
CA GLY A 266 -11.66 12.98 -3.71
C GLY A 266 -11.59 13.64 -2.32
N MET A 267 -12.11 14.85 -2.19
CA MET A 267 -12.08 15.60 -0.92
C MET A 267 -12.81 14.88 0.22
N PRO A 268 -14.05 14.39 0.07
CA PRO A 268 -14.74 13.66 1.15
C PRO A 268 -14.05 12.35 1.56
N LEU A 269 -13.28 11.73 0.66
CA LEU A 269 -12.50 10.54 0.98
C LEU A 269 -11.25 10.87 1.82
N TYR A 270 -10.48 11.88 1.40
CA TYR A 270 -9.18 12.18 2.01
C TYR A 270 -9.28 13.13 3.22
N PHE A 271 -10.27 14.01 3.26
CA PHE A 271 -10.42 15.01 4.32
C PHE A 271 -10.54 14.39 5.72
N PRO A 272 -11.46 13.44 5.99
CA PRO A 272 -11.61 12.87 7.33
C PRO A 272 -10.34 12.15 7.79
N LEU A 273 -9.67 11.44 6.87
CA LEU A 273 -8.44 10.71 7.16
C LEU A 273 -7.30 11.66 7.53
N ARG A 274 -7.12 12.73 6.76
CA ARG A 274 -6.09 13.73 7.04
C ARG A 274 -6.36 14.47 8.33
N LEU A 275 -7.61 14.84 8.58
CA LEU A 275 -8.03 15.47 9.84
C LEU A 275 -7.71 14.57 11.04
N VAL A 276 -8.10 13.29 10.99
CA VAL A 276 -7.79 12.33 12.07
C VAL A 276 -6.28 12.17 12.25
N SER A 277 -5.51 12.03 11.16
CA SER A 277 -4.06 11.87 11.26
C SER A 277 -3.35 13.10 11.84
N MET A 278 -3.80 14.30 11.46
CA MET A 278 -3.29 15.56 11.98
C MET A 278 -3.65 15.71 13.47
N LEU A 279 -4.91 15.45 13.81
CA LEU A 279 -5.39 15.51 15.18
C LEU A 279 -4.79 14.41 16.06
N ALA A 280 -4.45 13.22 15.58
CA ALA A 280 -3.90 12.18 16.45
C ALA A 280 -2.39 12.36 16.68
N PHE A 281 -1.63 12.64 15.63
CA PHE A 281 -0.18 12.53 15.66
C PHE A 281 0.55 13.88 15.61
N GLN A 282 -0.11 14.94 15.14
CA GLN A 282 0.52 16.24 14.93
C GLN A 282 0.01 17.30 15.92
N ARG A 283 -0.69 16.92 17.01
CA ARG A 283 -1.24 17.87 18.01
C ARG A 283 -0.22 18.89 18.49
N ARG A 284 0.99 18.44 18.85
CA ARG A 284 2.05 19.34 19.34
C ARG A 284 2.52 20.34 18.29
N ARG A 285 2.63 19.93 17.02
CA ARG A 285 3.01 20.81 15.89
C ARG A 285 1.87 21.74 15.49
N LEU A 286 0.63 21.26 15.58
CA LEU A 286 -0.56 22.06 15.31
C LEU A 286 -0.68 23.21 16.32
N MET A 287 -0.33 22.97 17.58
CA MET A 287 -0.33 24.00 18.63
C MET A 287 0.82 25.01 18.50
N SER A 288 2.01 24.58 18.04
CA SER A 288 3.13 25.52 17.87
C SER A 288 3.06 26.32 16.58
N ASN A 289 2.55 25.75 15.48
CA ASN A 289 2.44 26.41 14.18
C ASN A 289 1.18 25.92 13.42
N PRO A 290 0.00 26.52 13.71
CA PRO A 290 -1.26 26.02 13.17
C PRO A 290 -1.39 26.22 11.65
N LEU A 291 -1.09 27.44 11.16
CA LEU A 291 -1.32 27.80 9.76
C LEU A 291 -0.45 26.99 8.79
N SER A 292 0.84 26.85 9.07
CA SER A 292 1.75 26.10 8.19
C SER A 292 1.43 24.60 8.19
N THR A 293 1.05 24.03 9.33
CA THR A 293 0.64 22.63 9.46
C THR A 293 -0.67 22.36 8.71
N ILE A 294 -1.66 23.23 8.85
CA ILE A 294 -2.94 23.12 8.13
C ILE A 294 -2.71 23.29 6.63
N ALA A 295 -2.01 24.33 6.19
CA ALA A 295 -1.74 24.57 4.77
C ALA A 295 -0.98 23.40 4.12
N HIS A 296 0.02 22.85 4.80
CA HIS A 296 0.74 21.66 4.31
C HIS A 296 -0.19 20.44 4.16
N ASN A 297 -1.03 20.18 5.16
CA ASN A 297 -1.97 19.05 5.12
C ASN A 297 -3.07 19.25 4.06
N VAL A 298 -3.58 20.47 3.89
CA VAL A 298 -4.56 20.83 2.85
C VAL A 298 -3.94 20.67 1.46
N ARG A 299 -2.73 21.18 1.23
CA ARG A 299 -2.02 20.99 -0.05
C ARG A 299 -1.81 19.50 -0.34
N SER A 300 -1.41 18.72 0.65
CA SER A 300 -1.25 17.27 0.49
C SER A 300 -2.58 16.56 0.18
N MET A 301 -3.68 17.01 0.81
CA MET A 301 -5.03 16.50 0.55
C MET A 301 -5.45 16.82 -0.88
N LEU A 302 -5.33 18.08 -1.32
CA LEU A 302 -5.68 18.50 -2.68
C LEU A 302 -4.88 17.73 -3.73
N ALA A 303 -3.58 17.50 -3.51
CA ALA A 303 -2.75 16.69 -4.40
C ALA A 303 -3.24 15.23 -4.49
N SER A 304 -3.66 14.64 -3.36
CA SER A 304 -4.19 13.25 -3.34
C SER A 304 -5.56 13.15 -4.01
N SER A 305 -6.42 14.16 -3.81
CA SER A 305 -7.73 14.25 -4.46
C SER A 305 -7.60 14.45 -5.98
N LEU A 306 -6.67 15.31 -6.40
CA LEU A 306 -6.36 15.53 -7.82
C LEU A 306 -5.78 14.27 -8.45
N PHE A 307 -4.89 13.55 -7.76
CA PHE A 307 -4.39 12.24 -8.19
C PHE A 307 -5.54 11.28 -8.50
N LEU A 308 -6.46 11.08 -7.55
CA LEU A 308 -7.58 10.15 -7.73
C LEU A 308 -8.51 10.59 -8.88
N ALA A 309 -8.75 11.89 -9.01
CA ALA A 309 -9.60 12.45 -10.05
C ALA A 309 -9.00 12.31 -11.46
N LEU A 310 -7.69 12.58 -11.61
CA LEU A 310 -6.98 12.36 -12.87
C LEU A 310 -6.89 10.88 -13.20
N TYR A 311 -6.64 10.03 -12.19
CA TYR A 311 -6.58 8.59 -12.38
C TYR A 311 -7.89 8.03 -12.97
N SER A 312 -9.03 8.35 -12.36
CA SER A 312 -10.33 7.90 -12.89
C SER A 312 -10.71 8.61 -14.20
N GLY A 313 -10.37 9.90 -14.34
CA GLY A 313 -10.65 10.69 -15.54
C GLY A 313 -9.94 10.15 -16.78
N VAL A 314 -8.66 9.78 -16.66
CA VAL A 314 -7.89 9.18 -17.76
C VAL A 314 -8.46 7.82 -18.15
N ILE A 315 -8.88 6.98 -17.20
CA ILE A 315 -9.51 5.69 -17.48
C ILE A 315 -10.83 5.88 -18.25
N LEU A 316 -11.70 6.79 -17.79
CA LEU A 316 -12.99 7.06 -18.45
C LEU A 316 -12.78 7.67 -19.84
N ARG A 317 -11.83 8.60 -19.98
CA ARG A 317 -11.47 9.18 -21.29
C ARG A 317 -10.92 8.13 -22.25
N SER A 318 -10.14 7.16 -21.74
CA SER A 318 -9.62 6.03 -22.52
C SER A 318 -10.73 5.08 -22.97
N ALA A 319 -11.72 4.82 -22.10
CA ALA A 319 -12.91 4.05 -22.47
C ALA A 319 -13.72 4.77 -23.58
N CYS A 320 -13.94 6.08 -23.44
CA CYS A 320 -14.61 6.89 -24.46
C CYS A 320 -13.83 6.91 -25.78
N PHE A 321 -12.49 6.98 -25.72
CA PHE A 321 -11.64 6.92 -26.92
C PHE A 321 -11.85 5.60 -27.69
N GLY A 322 -11.95 4.48 -26.97
CA GLY A 322 -12.20 3.16 -27.55
C GLY A 322 -13.56 3.06 -28.27
N VAL A 323 -14.60 3.67 -27.69
CA VAL A 323 -15.92 3.78 -28.29
C VAL A 323 -15.89 4.65 -29.55
N GLN A 324 -15.21 5.80 -29.52
CA GLN A 324 -15.14 6.74 -30.64
C GLN A 324 -14.42 6.19 -31.87
N HIS A 325 -13.37 5.37 -31.68
CA HIS A 325 -12.53 4.85 -32.75
C HIS A 325 -12.92 3.42 -33.17
N ARG A 326 -14.22 3.06 -33.03
CA ARG A 326 -14.82 1.80 -33.52
C ARG A 326 -13.95 0.57 -33.30
N GLY A 327 -13.59 0.30 -32.05
CA GLY A 327 -13.01 -0.99 -31.72
C GLY A 327 -11.50 -1.11 -31.92
N GLY A 328 -10.73 -0.20 -31.32
CA GLY A 328 -9.37 -0.59 -30.92
C GLY A 328 -9.36 -1.83 -29.98
N GLY A 329 -10.55 -2.24 -29.52
CA GLY A 329 -10.81 -3.46 -28.80
C GLY A 329 -10.40 -3.32 -27.34
N THR A 330 -10.65 -4.39 -26.59
CA THR A 330 -10.26 -4.48 -25.18
C THR A 330 -8.77 -4.14 -24.97
N LYS A 331 -7.91 -4.47 -25.95
CA LYS A 331 -6.45 -4.25 -25.87
C LYS A 331 -6.07 -2.78 -25.94
N THR A 332 -6.59 -1.98 -26.87
CA THR A 332 -6.20 -0.56 -26.96
C THR A 332 -6.72 0.25 -25.79
N VAL A 333 -7.97 0.01 -25.36
CA VAL A 333 -8.54 0.68 -24.19
C VAL A 333 -7.68 0.38 -22.96
N THR A 334 -7.29 -0.88 -22.78
CA THR A 334 -6.39 -1.30 -21.70
C THR A 334 -5.01 -0.63 -21.79
N ALA A 335 -4.45 -0.53 -23.00
CA ALA A 335 -3.16 0.14 -23.21
C ALA A 335 -3.22 1.65 -22.89
N LEU A 336 -4.30 2.34 -23.30
CA LEU A 336 -4.52 3.76 -22.99
C LEU A 336 -4.75 3.98 -21.48
N CYS A 337 -5.45 3.08 -20.81
CA CYS A 337 -5.64 3.12 -19.36
C CYS A 337 -4.32 3.00 -18.59
N SER A 338 -3.23 2.52 -19.20
CA SER A 338 -1.91 2.50 -18.55
C SER A 338 -1.40 3.92 -18.25
N LEU A 339 -1.79 4.92 -19.06
CA LEU A 339 -1.43 6.32 -18.88
C LEU A 339 -2.02 6.92 -17.60
N ALA A 340 -3.08 6.33 -17.04
CA ALA A 340 -3.64 6.76 -15.75
C ALA A 340 -2.62 6.66 -14.61
N GLY A 341 -1.65 5.74 -14.71
CA GLY A 341 -0.57 5.60 -13.72
C GLY A 341 0.36 6.81 -13.64
N LEU A 342 0.42 7.66 -14.69
CA LEU A 342 1.21 8.90 -14.66
C LEU A 342 0.70 9.89 -13.62
N ALA A 343 -0.59 9.83 -13.25
CA ALA A 343 -1.15 10.66 -12.19
C ALA A 343 -0.40 10.49 -10.86
N THR A 344 0.24 9.34 -10.62
CA THR A 344 1.04 9.07 -9.41
C THR A 344 2.23 10.00 -9.24
N LEU A 345 2.66 10.72 -10.29
CA LEU A 345 3.64 11.80 -10.16
C LEU A 345 3.18 12.94 -9.22
N LEU A 346 1.88 13.11 -9.01
CA LEU A 346 1.34 14.09 -8.05
C LEU A 346 1.57 13.69 -6.59
N GLU A 347 1.76 12.40 -6.31
CA GLU A 347 2.02 11.91 -4.96
C GLU A 347 3.49 12.14 -4.56
N PRO A 348 3.84 12.28 -3.27
CA PRO A 348 5.21 12.42 -2.85
C PRO A 348 5.97 11.10 -3.05
N LYS A 349 7.26 11.17 -3.42
CA LYS A 349 8.09 10.00 -3.79
C LYS A 349 8.04 8.85 -2.78
N GLY A 350 8.00 9.16 -1.48
CA GLY A 350 7.89 8.14 -0.42
C GLY A 350 6.57 7.37 -0.37
N ARG A 351 5.50 7.85 -1.02
CA ARG A 351 4.18 7.20 -1.08
C ARG A 351 3.93 6.49 -2.41
N ARG A 352 4.60 6.91 -3.49
CA ARG A 352 4.38 6.39 -4.86
C ARG A 352 4.60 4.89 -4.95
N MET A 353 5.74 4.39 -4.44
CA MET A 353 6.06 2.97 -4.51
C MET A 353 5.07 2.13 -3.69
N ASP A 354 4.72 2.57 -2.48
CA ASP A 354 3.72 1.89 -1.67
C ASP A 354 2.34 1.81 -2.36
N LEU A 355 1.94 2.90 -3.01
CA LEU A 355 0.70 2.95 -3.77
C LEU A 355 0.75 2.03 -4.99
N ALA A 356 1.86 2.02 -5.72
CA ALA A 356 2.08 1.13 -6.86
C ALA A 356 2.05 -0.34 -6.43
N LEU A 357 2.70 -0.69 -5.32
CA LEU A 357 2.65 -2.05 -4.76
C LEU A 357 1.22 -2.43 -4.34
N TYR A 358 0.50 -1.52 -3.68
CA TYR A 358 -0.90 -1.73 -3.31
C TYR A 358 -1.78 -2.00 -4.55
N CYS A 359 -1.67 -1.18 -5.60
CA CYS A 359 -2.40 -1.40 -6.85
C CYS A 359 -1.96 -2.68 -7.57
N SER A 360 -0.67 -2.99 -7.56
CA SER A 360 -0.15 -4.19 -8.23
C SER A 360 -0.68 -5.49 -7.63
N MET A 361 -1.06 -5.50 -6.34
CA MET A 361 -1.74 -6.62 -5.71
C MET A 361 -3.09 -6.94 -6.39
N TYR A 362 -3.92 -5.91 -6.60
CA TYR A 362 -5.21 -6.07 -7.29
C TYR A 362 -5.03 -6.34 -8.79
N ALA A 363 -4.04 -5.71 -9.41
CA ALA A 363 -3.68 -5.97 -10.79
C ALA A 363 -3.29 -7.44 -10.98
N LEU A 364 -2.42 -7.98 -10.12
CA LEU A 364 -1.98 -9.38 -10.17
C LEU A 364 -3.16 -10.35 -10.00
N ARG A 365 -4.03 -10.08 -9.02
CA ARG A 365 -5.25 -10.86 -8.82
C ARG A 365 -6.13 -10.86 -10.07
N SER A 366 -6.41 -9.67 -10.59
CA SER A 366 -7.23 -9.50 -11.79
C SER A 366 -6.60 -10.22 -12.98
N PHE A 367 -5.28 -10.11 -13.15
CA PHE A 367 -4.54 -10.77 -14.21
C PHE A 367 -4.68 -12.29 -14.15
N LEU A 368 -4.41 -12.89 -12.99
CA LEU A 368 -4.49 -14.35 -12.81
C LEU A 368 -5.90 -14.88 -13.09
N LEU A 369 -6.94 -14.20 -12.57
CA LEU A 369 -8.32 -14.59 -12.82
C LEU A 369 -8.73 -14.35 -14.27
N THR A 370 -8.27 -13.28 -14.91
CA THR A 370 -8.51 -13.03 -16.35
C THR A 370 -7.86 -14.12 -17.21
N GLN A 371 -6.62 -14.54 -16.90
CA GLN A 371 -5.97 -15.64 -17.62
C GLN A 371 -6.68 -16.98 -17.37
N ASN A 372 -7.25 -17.18 -16.19
CA ASN A 372 -8.08 -18.34 -15.90
C ASN A 372 -9.38 -18.36 -16.71
N LEU A 373 -10.09 -17.23 -16.79
CA LEU A 373 -11.29 -17.09 -17.63
C LEU A 373 -10.99 -17.35 -19.12
N ARG A 374 -9.77 -17.06 -19.56
CA ARG A 374 -9.28 -17.36 -20.93
C ARG A 374 -8.79 -18.79 -21.12
N GLY A 375 -8.88 -19.65 -20.11
CA GLY A 375 -8.42 -21.04 -20.17
C GLY A 375 -6.89 -21.23 -20.19
N ARG A 376 -6.10 -20.17 -19.94
CA ARG A 376 -4.63 -20.22 -20.02
C ARG A 376 -3.95 -20.64 -18.73
N LEU A 377 -4.58 -20.35 -17.58
CA LEU A 377 -4.05 -20.68 -16.27
C LEU A 377 -5.10 -21.42 -15.43
N PRO A 378 -4.71 -22.46 -14.66
CA PRO A 378 -5.63 -23.10 -13.72
C PRO A 378 -5.99 -22.16 -12.57
N TYR A 379 -7.17 -22.36 -11.98
CA TYR A 379 -7.59 -21.56 -10.83
C TYR A 379 -6.64 -21.82 -9.65
N PRO A 380 -6.13 -20.78 -8.97
CA PRO A 380 -5.14 -20.95 -7.90
C PRO A 380 -5.74 -21.78 -6.75
N ARG A 381 -5.25 -23.02 -6.63
CA ARG A 381 -5.62 -23.94 -5.55
C ARG A 381 -5.16 -23.39 -4.20
N HIS A 382 -5.87 -23.77 -3.15
CA HIS A 382 -5.61 -23.31 -1.78
C HIS A 382 -4.16 -23.56 -1.34
N TRP A 383 -3.60 -24.73 -1.67
CA TRP A 383 -2.23 -25.10 -1.32
C TRP A 383 -1.18 -24.10 -1.84
N PHE A 384 -1.46 -23.47 -2.98
CA PHE A 384 -0.51 -22.69 -3.78
C PHE A 384 -0.50 -21.28 -3.23
N VAL A 385 -1.69 -20.76 -2.89
CA VAL A 385 -1.83 -19.51 -2.16
C VAL A 385 -1.10 -19.59 -0.81
N CYS A 386 -1.19 -20.74 -0.12
CA CYS A 386 -0.48 -20.96 1.14
C CYS A 386 1.04 -21.04 0.95
N THR A 387 1.55 -21.80 -0.02
CA THR A 387 3.00 -21.91 -0.25
C THR A 387 3.60 -20.58 -0.68
N VAL A 388 2.96 -19.86 -1.61
CA VAL A 388 3.39 -18.52 -2.02
C VAL A 388 3.42 -17.56 -0.82
N TYR A 389 2.41 -17.63 0.06
CA TYR A 389 2.38 -16.83 1.28
C TYR A 389 3.55 -17.16 2.22
N LEU A 390 3.76 -18.45 2.54
CA LEU A 390 4.86 -18.89 3.43
C LEU A 390 6.22 -18.48 2.89
N LEU A 391 6.46 -18.69 1.59
CA LEU A 391 7.72 -18.32 0.94
C LEU A 391 7.91 -16.81 0.90
N SER A 392 6.84 -16.04 0.70
CA SER A 392 6.91 -14.57 0.69
C SER A 392 7.26 -14.01 2.06
N VAL A 393 6.65 -14.53 3.13
CA VAL A 393 6.98 -14.12 4.50
C VAL A 393 8.39 -14.58 4.88
N GLY A 394 8.73 -15.83 4.59
CA GLY A 394 10.08 -16.37 4.76
C GLY A 394 11.12 -15.49 4.10
N PHE A 395 10.90 -15.11 2.84
CA PHE A 395 11.82 -14.26 2.09
C PHE A 395 11.95 -12.85 2.68
N LEU A 396 10.85 -12.26 3.17
CA LEU A 396 10.89 -10.95 3.83
C LEU A 396 11.71 -10.98 5.13
N PHE A 397 11.58 -12.03 5.94
CA PHE A 397 12.40 -12.23 7.14
C PHE A 397 13.87 -12.53 6.80
N TYR A 398 14.13 -13.39 5.82
CA TYR A 398 15.48 -13.62 5.27
C TYR A 398 16.14 -12.30 4.85
N GLN A 399 15.40 -11.47 4.11
CA GLN A 399 15.89 -10.16 3.66
C GLN A 399 16.10 -9.18 4.82
N TYR A 400 15.31 -9.29 5.89
CA TYR A 400 15.45 -8.48 7.10
C TYR A 400 16.74 -8.80 7.87
N GLU A 401 17.14 -10.07 7.92
CA GLU A 401 18.38 -10.50 8.57
C GLU A 401 19.62 -10.14 7.74
N GLU A 402 19.60 -10.41 6.43
CA GLU A 402 20.77 -10.20 5.58
C GLU A 402 21.02 -8.72 5.27
N GLU A 403 20.03 -8.06 4.67
CA GLU A 403 20.18 -6.71 4.13
C GLU A 403 18.88 -5.92 4.37
N PRO A 404 18.63 -5.46 5.61
CA PRO A 404 17.40 -4.76 5.95
C PRO A 404 17.25 -3.46 5.16
N ARG A 405 18.35 -2.91 4.63
CA ARG A 405 18.39 -1.67 3.82
C ARG A 405 17.60 -1.76 2.51
N LEU A 406 17.46 -2.96 1.94
CA LEU A 406 16.69 -3.20 0.71
C LEU A 406 15.18 -3.31 0.97
N LEU A 407 14.77 -3.58 2.21
CA LEU A 407 13.36 -3.55 2.58
C LEU A 407 12.85 -2.10 2.58
N ASP A 408 11.64 -1.93 2.08
CA ASP A 408 10.94 -0.67 2.17
C ASP A 408 10.84 -0.18 3.63
N ARG A 409 10.95 1.13 3.84
CA ARG A 409 11.08 1.75 5.17
C ARG A 409 9.94 1.33 6.09
N ARG A 410 8.72 1.21 5.56
CA ARG A 410 7.53 0.82 6.33
C ARG A 410 7.57 -0.64 6.75
N VAL A 411 7.95 -1.55 5.84
CA VAL A 411 8.09 -2.97 6.16
C VAL A 411 9.17 -3.17 7.20
N ARG A 412 10.32 -2.52 7.03
CA ARG A 412 11.41 -2.55 8.01
C ARG A 412 10.97 -2.05 9.38
N THR A 413 10.25 -0.93 9.43
CA THR A 413 9.74 -0.36 10.69
C THR A 413 8.70 -1.29 11.32
N ALA A 414 7.81 -1.90 10.53
CA ALA A 414 6.82 -2.84 11.01
C ALA A 414 7.48 -4.12 11.58
N LEU A 415 8.48 -4.68 10.89
CA LEU A 415 9.22 -5.85 11.36
C LEU A 415 10.00 -5.54 12.65
N ARG A 416 10.65 -4.37 12.74
CA ARG A 416 11.30 -3.92 13.99
C ARG A 416 10.32 -3.85 15.16
N LEU A 417 9.14 -3.26 14.95
CA LEU A 417 8.10 -3.16 15.97
C LEU A 417 7.55 -4.54 16.36
N LEU A 418 7.32 -5.41 15.37
CA LEU A 418 6.90 -6.81 15.57
C LEU A 418 7.93 -7.61 16.38
N LEU A 419 9.21 -7.41 16.12
CA LEU A 419 10.29 -8.11 16.83
C LEU A 419 10.66 -7.42 18.15
N GLY A 420 10.09 -6.26 18.47
CA GLY A 420 10.39 -5.51 19.67
C GLY A 420 11.80 -4.91 19.70
N GLU A 421 12.43 -4.74 18.53
CA GLU A 421 13.78 -4.19 18.39
C GLU A 421 13.73 -2.66 18.46
N GLN A 422 14.34 -2.06 19.48
CA GLN A 422 14.42 -0.60 19.60
C GLN A 422 15.40 -0.03 18.57
N SER A 423 15.08 1.16 18.04
CA SER A 423 16.03 1.88 17.19
C SER A 423 17.19 2.35 18.06
N THR A 424 18.43 2.13 17.62
CA THR A 424 19.68 2.60 18.26
C THR A 424 19.68 4.09 18.63
N ALA A 425 18.90 4.93 17.94
CA ALA A 425 18.70 6.33 18.32
C ALA A 425 18.03 6.51 19.71
N VAL A 426 17.13 5.61 20.10
CA VAL A 426 16.46 5.62 21.42
C VAL A 426 17.38 5.03 22.50
N LEU A 427 18.26 4.09 22.14
CA LEU A 427 19.28 3.59 23.07
C LEU A 427 20.37 4.64 23.32
N ALA A 428 20.81 5.37 22.28
CA ALA A 428 21.74 6.48 22.43
C ALA A 428 21.17 7.62 23.29
N GLU A 429 19.88 7.93 23.15
CA GLU A 429 19.19 8.92 24.00
C GLU A 429 19.00 8.43 25.44
N LYS A 430 18.96 7.11 25.66
CA LYS A 430 18.81 6.48 26.98
C LYS A 430 20.13 6.18 27.68
N GLU A 431 21.24 6.12 26.94
CA GLU A 431 22.62 6.07 27.47
C GLU A 431 23.20 7.47 27.76
N MET A 432 22.65 8.52 27.16
CA MET A 432 23.05 9.91 27.40
C MET A 432 22.37 10.67 28.58
N PRO A 433 21.70 10.05 29.59
CA PRO A 433 21.39 10.73 30.85
C PRO A 433 22.45 10.54 31.95
N THR A 434 23.50 9.74 31.75
CA THR A 434 24.48 9.43 32.83
C THR A 434 25.86 10.07 32.67
N LEU A 435 26.17 10.69 31.53
CA LEU A 435 27.44 11.38 31.30
C LEU A 435 27.35 12.92 31.39
N ALA A 436 26.14 13.48 31.40
CA ALA A 436 25.93 14.92 31.56
C ALA A 436 26.08 15.41 33.02
N THR A 437 26.09 14.50 34.01
CA THR A 437 26.16 14.85 35.44
C THR A 437 27.58 15.01 35.98
N VAL A 438 28.61 14.70 35.19
CA VAL A 438 30.03 14.85 35.61
C VAL A 438 30.74 16.01 34.91
N ALA A 439 30.18 16.54 33.80
CA ALA A 439 30.80 17.61 33.03
C ALA A 439 30.33 19.04 33.40
N MET A 440 29.41 19.20 34.37
CA MET A 440 28.89 20.51 34.81
C MET A 440 29.66 21.11 36.00
N SER A 441 30.91 20.71 36.26
CA SER A 441 31.73 21.26 37.35
C SER A 441 33.07 21.87 36.90
N ALA A 442 33.24 22.18 35.61
CA ALA A 442 34.43 22.90 35.16
C ALA A 442 34.10 23.88 34.03
N CYS A 443 34.41 25.15 34.32
CA CYS A 443 34.55 26.28 33.39
C CYS A 443 33.28 27.06 33.00
N ASP A 444 32.78 27.84 33.95
CA ASP A 444 32.40 29.23 33.71
C ASP A 444 33.67 30.09 33.57
N ALA A 445 33.84 30.79 32.45
CA ALA A 445 34.55 32.08 32.36
C ALA A 445 34.59 32.63 30.90
N VAL A 446 33.93 33.78 30.72
CA VAL A 446 34.43 34.99 30.00
C VAL A 446 34.27 35.06 28.46
N GLU A 447 33.24 35.84 28.07
CA GLU A 447 33.30 37.09 27.27
C GLU A 447 33.58 37.06 25.73
N ALA A 448 32.71 37.75 24.99
CA ALA A 448 32.86 38.22 23.59
C ALA A 448 33.18 39.74 23.61
N PRO A 449 33.57 40.48 22.54
CA PRO A 449 33.24 40.28 21.11
C PRO A 449 34.26 40.79 20.04
N ALA A 450 33.83 40.75 18.77
CA ALA A 450 34.14 41.67 17.64
C ALA A 450 35.05 41.23 16.44
N GLU A 451 34.39 41.28 15.25
CA GLU A 451 34.79 41.81 13.93
C GLU A 451 35.79 41.14 12.92
N SER A 452 35.20 40.88 11.74
CA SER A 452 35.66 41.17 10.36
C SER A 452 36.37 40.10 9.50
N ALA A 453 35.75 39.88 8.31
CA ALA A 453 36.27 39.61 6.94
C ALA A 453 37.33 38.50 6.72
N ALA A 454 37.34 37.68 5.65
CA ALA A 454 36.49 37.40 4.50
C ALA A 454 37.02 36.09 3.82
N ALA A 455 36.20 35.52 2.91
CA ALA A 455 36.55 34.59 1.82
C ALA A 455 36.86 33.11 2.13
N SER A 456 35.88 32.22 1.95
CA SER A 456 35.72 31.42 0.72
C SER A 456 34.46 30.55 0.81
N LYS A 457 33.61 30.62 -0.22
CA LYS A 457 32.31 29.96 -0.28
C LYS A 457 32.44 28.61 -0.98
N THR A 458 32.37 27.52 -0.23
CA THR A 458 31.96 26.20 -0.74
C THR A 458 31.06 25.55 0.31
N LYS A 459 29.74 25.83 0.25
CA LYS A 459 28.77 25.32 1.22
C LYS A 459 27.97 24.17 0.61
N GLU A 460 28.49 22.97 0.84
CA GLU A 460 27.79 21.70 0.70
C GLU A 460 26.56 21.71 1.63
N LYS A 461 25.37 21.83 1.03
CA LYS A 461 24.11 21.97 1.79
C LYS A 461 23.64 20.59 2.24
N ARG A 462 24.13 20.16 3.41
CA ARG A 462 23.63 19.01 4.17
C ARG A 462 22.15 19.26 4.52
N VAL A 463 21.24 18.63 3.78
CA VAL A 463 19.78 18.70 4.02
C VAL A 463 19.45 17.92 5.28
N GLN A 464 19.02 18.62 6.33
CA GLN A 464 18.41 18.05 7.51
C GLN A 464 17.12 17.31 7.13
N VAL A 465 17.15 15.98 7.22
CA VAL A 465 15.99 15.11 6.99
C VAL A 465 15.12 15.12 8.25
N ALA A 466 14.09 15.95 8.25
CA ALA A 466 13.07 15.96 9.28
C ALA A 466 12.28 14.65 9.27
N ASN A 467 12.33 13.95 10.41
CA ASN A 467 11.56 12.74 10.69
C ASN A 467 10.04 12.98 10.52
N THR A 468 9.46 12.29 9.56
CA THR A 468 8.01 12.14 9.39
C THR A 468 7.67 10.64 9.42
N VAL A 469 7.20 10.22 10.58
CA VAL A 469 6.57 8.91 10.78
C VAL A 469 5.17 9.02 10.16
N SER A 470 4.96 8.35 9.02
CA SER A 470 3.63 8.15 8.44
C SER A 470 3.28 6.67 8.46
N PHE A 471 2.46 6.25 9.41
CA PHE A 471 1.79 4.96 9.36
C PHE A 471 0.54 5.13 8.50
N ALA A 472 0.55 4.54 7.30
CA ALA A 472 -0.64 4.40 6.48
C ALA A 472 -1.42 3.18 7.00
N SER A 473 -2.53 3.45 7.68
CA SER A 473 -3.58 2.46 7.93
C SER A 473 -4.17 2.06 6.58
N ALA A 474 -3.69 0.94 6.05
CA ALA A 474 -4.33 0.25 4.94
C ALA A 474 -5.65 -0.33 5.45
N ARG A 475 -6.74 0.41 5.25
CA ARG A 475 -8.08 -0.07 5.57
C ARG A 475 -8.57 -0.96 4.43
N GLN A 476 -8.67 -2.25 4.72
CA GLN A 476 -9.40 -3.22 3.93
C GLN A 476 -10.88 -2.82 3.84
N GLY A 477 -11.38 -2.76 2.61
CA GLY A 477 -12.75 -3.07 2.18
C GLY A 477 -13.92 -2.41 2.92
N LEU A 478 -14.54 -1.44 2.22
CA LEU A 478 -15.98 -1.20 2.27
C LEU A 478 -16.77 -2.52 2.24
#